data_AF-A0A0S7YKN4-F1
#
_entry.id   AF-A0A0S7YKN4-F1
#
_cell.length_a   1.000
_cell.length_b   1.000
_cell.length_c   1.000
_cell.angle_alpha   90.00
_cell.angle_beta   90.00
_cell.angle_gamma   90.00
#
_symmetry.space_group_name_H-M   'P 1'
#
loop_
_entity.id
_entity.type
_entity.pdbx_description
1 polymer ?
#
loop_
_entity_poly.entity_id
_entity_poly.type
_entity_poly.pdbx_seq_one_letter_code
_entity_poly.pdbx_strand_id
1 'polypeptide(L)'
;MALSGLDIFKLLPKTNCKKCGMPTCLAFAMALAQKKVGLDACPDASDEAKQALAAAAAPPMLSVRFGTGDAACKIGGETVLFRHEEKFHSPTVVAITLPDDLDAAAVKARAETIRGFAFERIGQPMPIEAIAVMNASGDAARFTAAAEAAKATGKAIILVTDAPEAAAAAVAKVKDAKPLLCAATAETADAMAKVASAAGCPLVARAADPGALADLTEKIKGAGC
;
A
#
# COMPACT_ATOMS: atom_id res chain seq x y z
N MET A 1 16.03 2.59 -9.09
CA MET A 1 16.98 3.06 -10.12
C MET A 1 16.51 2.51 -11.46
N ALA A 2 16.24 3.38 -12.44
CA ALA A 2 15.96 2.92 -13.80
C ALA A 2 17.22 2.20 -14.34
N LEU A 3 17.05 1.10 -15.09
CA LEU A 3 18.17 0.40 -15.73
C LEU A 3 18.99 1.38 -16.57
N SER A 4 20.32 1.29 -16.47
CA SER A 4 21.18 2.04 -17.39
C SER A 4 21.01 1.53 -18.82
N GLY A 5 21.31 2.35 -19.82
CA GLY A 5 21.27 1.90 -21.21
C GLY A 5 22.19 0.70 -21.49
N LEU A 6 23.25 0.53 -20.69
CA LEU A 6 24.12 -0.65 -20.76
C LEU A 6 23.45 -1.91 -20.18
N ASP A 7 22.70 -1.78 -19.10
CA ASP A 7 22.00 -2.93 -18.51
C ASP A 7 20.85 -3.40 -19.39
N ILE A 8 20.13 -2.46 -20.03
CA ILE A 8 19.12 -2.77 -21.05
C ILE A 8 19.78 -3.48 -22.24
N PHE A 9 20.93 -3.00 -22.71
CA PHE A 9 21.63 -3.62 -23.85
C PHE A 9 22.04 -5.08 -23.59
N LYS A 10 22.36 -5.44 -22.34
CA LYS A 10 22.69 -6.84 -21.97
C LYS A 10 21.52 -7.79 -22.18
N LEU A 11 20.29 -7.31 -22.01
CA LEU A 11 19.04 -8.08 -22.11
C LEU A 11 18.50 -8.15 -23.55
N LEU A 12 18.99 -7.31 -24.47
CA LEU A 12 18.52 -7.30 -25.84
C LEU A 12 19.15 -8.42 -26.68
N PRO A 13 18.55 -8.80 -27.83
CA PRO A 13 19.06 -9.85 -28.73
C PRO A 13 20.43 -9.55 -29.37
N LYS A 14 20.92 -8.31 -29.31
CA LYS A 14 22.21 -7.85 -29.89
C LYS A 14 22.35 -8.11 -31.40
N THR A 15 21.25 -8.27 -32.12
CA THR A 15 21.24 -8.56 -33.57
C THR A 15 21.56 -7.34 -34.44
N ASN A 16 21.38 -6.12 -33.92
CA ASN A 16 21.50 -4.86 -34.67
C ASN A 16 20.68 -4.85 -35.98
N CYS A 17 19.52 -5.51 -35.99
CA CYS A 17 18.70 -5.74 -37.18
C CYS A 17 17.96 -4.50 -37.72
N LYS A 18 17.96 -3.39 -36.97
CA LYS A 18 17.27 -2.11 -37.29
C LYS A 18 15.75 -2.19 -37.47
N LYS A 19 15.12 -3.33 -37.18
CA LYS A 19 13.66 -3.50 -37.25
C LYS A 19 12.90 -2.56 -36.31
N CYS A 20 13.54 -2.12 -35.22
CA CYS A 20 12.99 -1.14 -34.28
C CYS A 20 13.20 0.32 -34.70
N GLY A 21 13.71 0.58 -35.92
CA GLY A 21 13.98 1.93 -36.42
C GLY A 21 15.28 2.57 -35.91
N MET A 22 16.01 1.90 -35.01
CA MET A 22 17.27 2.40 -34.45
C MET A 22 18.49 1.77 -35.15
N PRO A 23 19.62 2.51 -35.27
CA PRO A 23 20.79 2.05 -36.01
C PRO A 23 21.51 0.85 -35.37
N THR A 24 21.41 0.71 -34.04
CA THR A 24 21.98 -0.41 -33.27
C THR A 24 21.10 -0.75 -32.07
N CYS A 25 21.25 -1.96 -31.52
CA CYS A 25 20.60 -2.37 -30.27
C CYS A 25 21.06 -1.50 -29.08
N LEU A 26 22.30 -1.00 -29.09
CA LEU A 26 22.79 -0.07 -28.06
C LEU A 26 22.07 1.28 -28.15
N ALA A 27 21.87 1.82 -29.37
CA ALA A 27 21.13 3.05 -29.57
C ALA A 27 19.66 2.90 -29.12
N PHE A 28 19.05 1.75 -29.41
CA PHE A 28 17.72 1.41 -28.89
C PHE A 28 17.70 1.36 -27.36
N ALA A 29 18.67 0.68 -26.72
CA ALA A 29 18.78 0.58 -25.27
C ALA A 29 18.93 1.96 -24.58
N MET A 30 19.72 2.86 -25.15
CA MET A 30 19.90 4.22 -24.63
C MET A 30 18.61 5.05 -24.78
N ALA A 31 17.91 4.93 -25.91
CA ALA A 31 16.62 5.59 -26.12
C ALA A 31 15.54 5.07 -25.16
N LEU A 32 15.57 3.78 -24.85
CA LEU A 32 14.65 3.13 -23.92
C LEU A 32 14.93 3.54 -22.46
N ALA A 33 16.20 3.62 -22.05
CA ALA A 33 16.58 4.16 -20.73
C ALA A 33 16.08 5.61 -20.53
N GLN A 34 16.04 6.39 -21.60
CA GLN A 34 15.53 7.76 -21.62
C GLN A 34 14.01 7.86 -21.80
N LYS A 35 13.29 6.73 -21.81
CA LYS A 35 11.83 6.64 -22.04
C LYS A 35 11.36 7.26 -23.37
N LYS A 36 12.23 7.34 -24.38
CA LYS A 36 11.89 7.88 -25.72
C LYS A 36 11.20 6.86 -26.63
N VAL A 37 11.41 5.57 -26.36
CA VAL A 37 10.82 4.45 -27.11
C VAL A 37 10.37 3.36 -26.14
N GLY A 38 9.31 2.63 -26.48
CA GLY A 38 8.87 1.45 -25.73
C GLY A 38 9.59 0.18 -26.16
N LEU A 39 9.63 -0.83 -25.28
CA LEU A 39 10.23 -2.14 -25.60
C LEU A 39 9.48 -2.86 -26.74
N ASP A 40 8.19 -2.59 -26.89
CA ASP A 40 7.31 -3.16 -27.92
C ASP A 40 7.76 -2.84 -29.36
N ALA A 41 8.63 -1.82 -29.52
CA ALA A 41 9.24 -1.52 -30.80
C ALA A 41 10.29 -2.55 -31.26
N CYS A 42 10.75 -3.44 -30.37
CA CYS A 42 11.66 -4.53 -30.72
C CYS A 42 10.87 -5.85 -30.87
N PRO A 43 10.60 -6.31 -32.11
CA PRO A 43 9.82 -7.54 -32.34
C PRO A 43 10.56 -8.80 -31.89
N ASP A 44 11.89 -8.74 -31.77
CA ASP A 44 12.75 -9.87 -31.42
C ASP A 44 13.08 -9.90 -29.90
N ALA A 45 12.46 -9.04 -29.06
CA ALA A 45 12.72 -8.99 -27.62
C ALA A 45 12.18 -10.24 -26.91
N SER A 46 13.04 -10.92 -26.14
CA SER A 46 12.65 -12.10 -25.36
C SER A 46 11.69 -11.74 -24.22
N ASP A 47 10.90 -12.71 -23.78
CA ASP A 47 9.98 -12.50 -22.65
C ASP A 47 10.73 -12.24 -21.34
N GLU A 48 11.95 -12.78 -21.19
CA GLU A 48 12.84 -12.46 -20.08
C GLU A 48 13.26 -11.00 -20.09
N ALA A 49 13.58 -10.45 -21.27
CA ALA A 49 13.89 -9.03 -21.42
C ALA A 49 12.67 -8.17 -21.07
N LYS A 50 11.47 -8.56 -21.51
CA LYS A 50 10.22 -7.86 -21.15
C LYS A 50 9.98 -7.85 -19.65
N GLN A 51 10.15 -8.99 -18.97
CA GLN A 51 9.98 -9.08 -17.53
C GLN A 51 11.01 -8.26 -16.75
N ALA A 52 12.30 -8.34 -17.13
CA ALA A 52 13.37 -7.60 -16.47
C ALA A 52 13.21 -6.07 -16.64
N LEU A 53 12.79 -5.63 -17.82
CA LEU A 53 12.50 -4.21 -18.09
C LEU A 53 11.23 -3.73 -17.39
N ALA A 54 10.17 -4.55 -17.34
CA ALA A 54 8.96 -4.24 -16.59
C ALA A 54 9.26 -4.11 -15.08
N ALA A 55 10.07 -5.03 -14.53
CA ALA A 55 10.50 -4.99 -13.14
C ALA A 55 11.33 -3.74 -12.82
N ALA A 56 12.20 -3.31 -13.74
CA ALA A 56 12.99 -2.09 -13.56
C ALA A 56 12.21 -0.79 -13.78
N ALA A 57 11.15 -0.83 -14.58
CA ALA A 57 10.24 0.29 -14.76
C ALA A 57 9.24 0.43 -13.61
N ALA A 58 9.08 -0.61 -12.79
CA ALA A 58 8.23 -0.57 -11.61
C ALA A 58 8.70 0.55 -10.66
N PRO A 59 7.77 1.32 -10.07
CA PRO A 59 8.11 2.29 -9.04
C PRO A 59 8.90 1.62 -7.91
N PRO A 60 9.95 2.26 -7.36
CA PRO A 60 10.72 1.71 -6.24
C PRO A 60 9.85 1.36 -5.03
N MET A 61 8.78 2.12 -4.83
CA MET A 61 7.76 1.90 -3.82
C MET A 61 6.37 1.98 -4.46
N LEU A 62 5.57 0.93 -4.30
CA LEU A 62 4.18 0.96 -4.74
C LEU A 62 3.37 1.93 -3.88
N SER A 63 2.27 2.43 -4.45
CA SER A 63 1.32 3.25 -3.68
C SER A 63 0.11 2.43 -3.28
N VAL A 64 -0.27 2.54 -2.02
CA VAL A 64 -1.40 1.83 -1.42
C VAL A 64 -2.43 2.86 -0.97
N ARG A 65 -3.71 2.56 -1.16
CA ARG A 65 -4.83 3.43 -0.77
C ARG A 65 -5.78 2.69 0.13
N PHE A 66 -6.27 3.37 1.16
CA PHE A 66 -7.32 2.90 2.06
C PHE A 66 -8.26 4.07 2.40
N GLY A 67 -9.48 3.77 2.85
CA GLY A 67 -10.54 4.78 2.89
C GLY A 67 -11.22 4.97 1.53
N THR A 68 -12.26 5.81 1.53
CA THR A 68 -13.01 6.17 0.32
C THR A 68 -13.34 7.67 0.32
N GLY A 69 -13.69 8.20 -0.86
CA GLY A 69 -14.04 9.61 -1.04
C GLY A 69 -12.91 10.55 -0.62
N ASP A 70 -13.29 11.69 -0.04
CA ASP A 70 -12.36 12.74 0.40
C ASP A 70 -11.48 12.33 1.59
N ALA A 71 -11.88 11.29 2.33
CA ALA A 71 -11.12 10.74 3.44
C ALA A 71 -10.13 9.65 3.02
N ALA A 72 -10.05 9.32 1.72
CA ALA A 72 -9.14 8.29 1.23
C ALA A 72 -7.68 8.69 1.44
N CYS A 73 -6.96 7.85 2.16
CA CYS A 73 -5.54 7.99 2.44
C CYS A 73 -4.71 7.30 1.36
N LYS A 74 -3.60 7.92 0.94
CA LYS A 74 -2.60 7.33 0.05
C LYS A 74 -1.26 7.28 0.77
N ILE A 75 -0.64 6.11 0.79
CA ILE A 75 0.71 5.90 1.31
C ILE A 75 1.63 5.34 0.23
N GLY A 76 2.94 5.52 0.41
CA GLY A 76 3.96 5.07 -0.53
C GLY A 76 4.00 5.86 -1.83
N GLY A 77 4.62 5.27 -2.86
CA GLY A 77 4.89 5.97 -4.12
C GLY A 77 6.02 7.00 -4.04
N GLU A 78 6.91 6.89 -3.06
CA GLU A 78 8.08 7.76 -2.93
C GLU A 78 9.25 7.28 -3.79
N THR A 79 10.05 8.23 -4.28
CA THR A 79 11.15 7.99 -5.23
C THR A 79 12.52 8.37 -4.69
N VAL A 80 12.58 9.19 -3.63
CA VAL A 80 13.81 9.79 -3.12
C VAL A 80 13.97 9.58 -1.61
N LEU A 81 15.21 9.59 -1.14
CA LEU A 81 15.54 9.54 0.28
C LEU A 81 15.60 10.94 0.89
N PHE A 82 16.02 11.94 0.11
CA PHE A 82 16.19 13.31 0.58
C PHE A 82 15.26 14.27 -0.15
N ARG A 83 14.54 15.08 0.63
CA ARG A 83 13.55 16.05 0.12
C ARG A 83 14.09 17.18 -0.78
N HIS A 84 15.41 17.29 -0.90
CA HIS A 84 16.06 18.30 -1.74
C HIS A 84 16.44 17.75 -3.12
N GLU A 85 16.44 16.42 -3.29
CA GLU A 85 16.57 15.77 -4.61
C GLU A 85 15.25 15.87 -5.38
N GLU A 86 14.14 15.58 -4.69
CA GLU A 86 12.76 15.73 -5.16
C GLU A 86 11.84 15.92 -3.95
N LYS A 87 10.60 16.34 -4.16
CA LYS A 87 9.61 16.45 -3.08
C LYS A 87 9.13 15.06 -2.65
N PHE A 88 8.74 14.93 -1.38
CA PHE A 88 7.92 13.80 -0.96
C PHE A 88 6.49 13.97 -1.45
N HIS A 89 5.89 12.91 -1.96
CA HIS A 89 4.63 12.96 -2.70
C HIS A 89 3.40 12.64 -1.85
N SER A 90 3.55 11.76 -0.86
CA SER A 90 2.47 11.26 -0.02
C SER A 90 2.73 11.70 1.44
N PRO A 91 1.96 12.68 1.97
CA PRO A 91 2.07 13.07 3.36
C PRO A 91 1.86 11.89 4.31
N THR A 92 2.52 11.92 5.47
CA THR A 92 2.33 10.91 6.51
C THR A 92 0.87 10.91 6.98
N VAL A 93 0.24 9.74 6.94
CA VAL A 93 -1.10 9.56 7.50
C VAL A 93 -0.99 9.48 9.02
N VAL A 94 -1.67 10.38 9.73
CA VAL A 94 -1.76 10.36 11.19
C VAL A 94 -3.08 9.71 11.59
N ALA A 95 -3.00 8.74 12.49
CA ALA A 95 -4.16 8.04 13.01
C ALA A 95 -4.23 8.18 14.54
N ILE A 96 -5.43 8.37 15.08
CA ILE A 96 -5.65 8.32 16.54
C ILE A 96 -6.24 6.96 16.93
N THR A 97 -5.67 6.37 17.98
CA THR A 97 -6.10 5.10 18.55
C THR A 97 -7.48 5.19 19.21
N LEU A 98 -8.36 4.24 18.85
CA LEU A 98 -9.66 3.96 19.46
C LEU A 98 -9.66 2.51 19.96
N PRO A 99 -9.39 2.25 21.24
CA PRO A 99 -9.45 0.90 21.78
C PRO A 99 -10.90 0.48 22.03
N ASP A 100 -11.19 -0.82 21.83
CA ASP A 100 -12.53 -1.42 21.94
C ASP A 100 -12.89 -1.92 23.36
N ASP A 101 -11.93 -1.87 24.28
CA ASP A 101 -12.07 -2.22 25.70
C ASP A 101 -12.79 -1.14 26.52
N LEU A 102 -12.95 0.05 25.94
CA LEU A 102 -13.83 1.11 26.45
C LEU A 102 -15.29 0.68 26.44
N ASP A 103 -16.10 1.28 27.31
CA ASP A 103 -17.54 1.11 27.26
C ASP A 103 -18.14 1.72 25.98
N ALA A 104 -19.32 1.26 25.58
CA ALA A 104 -19.93 1.64 24.31
C ALA A 104 -20.20 3.15 24.18
N ALA A 105 -20.44 3.87 25.29
CA ALA A 105 -20.65 5.31 25.26
C ALA A 105 -19.30 6.04 25.07
N ALA A 106 -18.25 5.59 25.77
CA ALA A 106 -16.91 6.13 25.64
C ALA A 106 -16.31 5.91 24.24
N VAL A 107 -16.53 4.74 23.61
CA VAL A 107 -16.11 4.49 22.21
C VAL A 107 -16.70 5.53 21.27
N LYS A 108 -18.02 5.78 21.37
CA LYS A 108 -18.71 6.77 20.53
C LYS A 108 -18.21 8.19 20.80
N ALA A 109 -18.10 8.57 22.07
CA ALA A 109 -17.62 9.89 22.46
C ALA A 109 -16.20 10.16 21.96
N ARG A 110 -15.31 9.16 22.06
CA ARG A 110 -13.94 9.25 21.54
C ARG A 110 -13.92 9.34 20.02
N ALA A 111 -14.72 8.54 19.31
CA ALA A 111 -14.82 8.58 17.85
C ALA A 111 -15.27 9.97 17.35
N GLU A 112 -16.29 10.57 17.98
CA GLU A 112 -16.74 11.93 17.64
C GLU A 112 -15.70 12.99 18.00
N THR A 113 -14.96 12.82 19.09
CA THR A 113 -13.84 13.70 19.43
C THR A 113 -12.77 13.68 18.35
N ILE A 114 -12.41 12.50 17.84
CA ILE A 114 -11.43 12.34 16.75
C ILE A 114 -11.97 12.94 15.44
N ARG A 115 -13.26 12.78 15.15
CA ARG A 115 -13.91 13.35 13.96
C ARG A 115 -13.71 14.86 13.88
N GLY A 116 -13.94 15.57 14.99
CA GLY A 116 -13.81 17.03 15.09
C GLY A 116 -12.39 17.54 15.33
N PHE A 117 -11.41 16.64 15.50
CA PHE A 117 -10.06 17.02 15.85
C PHE A 117 -9.31 17.57 14.63
N ALA A 118 -8.97 18.85 14.70
CA ALA A 118 -8.13 19.54 13.75
C ALA A 118 -7.34 20.65 14.46
N PHE A 119 -6.10 20.86 14.02
CA PHE A 119 -5.32 22.02 14.44
C PHE A 119 -5.28 23.06 13.33
N GLU A 120 -5.23 24.34 13.70
CA GLU A 120 -5.00 25.39 12.72
C GLU A 120 -3.52 25.75 12.66
N ARG A 121 -2.96 25.80 11.45
CA ARG A 121 -1.60 26.28 11.23
C ARG A 121 -1.61 27.28 10.08
N ILE A 122 -1.35 28.55 10.38
CA ILE A 122 -1.32 29.64 9.38
C ILE A 122 -2.63 29.68 8.57
N GLY A 123 -3.79 29.64 9.25
CA GLY A 123 -5.10 29.69 8.60
C GLY A 123 -5.53 28.40 7.89
N GLN A 124 -4.72 27.34 7.91
CA GLN A 124 -5.06 26.06 7.29
C GLN A 124 -5.46 25.03 8.35
N PRO A 125 -6.64 24.40 8.24
CA PRO A 125 -7.01 23.29 9.11
C PRO A 125 -6.20 22.04 8.76
N MET A 126 -5.64 21.42 9.78
CA MET A 126 -4.93 20.13 9.73
C MET A 126 -5.76 19.08 10.48
N PRO A 127 -6.74 18.45 9.82
CA PRO A 127 -7.53 17.39 10.42
C PRO A 127 -6.71 16.10 10.51
N ILE A 128 -7.10 15.21 11.42
CA ILE A 128 -6.57 13.84 11.47
C ILE A 128 -7.16 13.02 10.32
N GLU A 129 -6.34 12.22 9.66
CA GLU A 129 -6.75 11.49 8.46
C GLU A 129 -7.46 10.17 8.77
N ALA A 130 -7.04 9.47 9.83
CA ALA A 130 -7.51 8.11 10.11
C ALA A 130 -7.80 7.83 11.60
N ILE A 131 -8.57 6.75 11.84
CA ILE A 131 -8.83 6.19 13.17
C ILE A 131 -8.27 4.76 13.20
N ALA A 132 -7.44 4.46 14.19
CA ALA A 132 -6.88 3.14 14.41
C ALA A 132 -7.66 2.41 15.50
N VAL A 133 -8.55 1.50 15.11
CA VAL A 133 -9.36 0.71 16.04
C VAL A 133 -8.52 -0.45 16.57
N MET A 134 -8.29 -0.52 17.89
CA MET A 134 -7.52 -1.62 18.51
C MET A 134 -8.47 -2.68 19.05
N ASN A 135 -8.21 -3.94 18.73
CA ASN A 135 -8.79 -5.09 19.42
C ASN A 135 -8.02 -5.34 20.74
N ALA A 136 -8.21 -4.44 21.71
CA ALA A 136 -7.65 -4.55 23.05
C ALA A 136 -8.45 -5.53 23.92
N SER A 137 -9.74 -5.71 23.63
CA SER A 137 -10.65 -6.57 24.38
C SER A 137 -10.49 -8.05 24.06
N GLY A 138 -9.99 -8.40 22.87
CA GLY A 138 -9.98 -9.76 22.34
C GLY A 138 -11.35 -10.26 21.84
N ASP A 139 -12.41 -9.45 21.97
CA ASP A 139 -13.78 -9.81 21.63
C ASP A 139 -14.17 -9.30 20.23
N ALA A 140 -14.52 -10.22 19.34
CA ALA A 140 -14.86 -9.89 17.96
C ALA A 140 -16.09 -8.98 17.82
N ALA A 141 -17.07 -9.08 18.72
CA ALA A 141 -18.28 -8.27 18.67
C ALA A 141 -18.01 -6.83 19.13
N ARG A 142 -17.23 -6.65 20.21
CA ARG A 142 -16.78 -5.33 20.67
C ARG A 142 -15.91 -4.65 19.62
N PHE A 143 -14.98 -5.38 19.03
CA PHE A 143 -14.13 -4.87 17.96
C PHE A 143 -14.95 -4.42 16.74
N THR A 144 -15.94 -5.23 16.34
CA THR A 144 -16.86 -4.89 15.24
C THR A 144 -17.68 -3.63 15.55
N ALA A 145 -18.21 -3.50 16.76
CA ALA A 145 -18.95 -2.30 17.18
C ALA A 145 -18.08 -1.04 17.19
N ALA A 146 -16.81 -1.16 17.62
CA ALA A 146 -15.85 -0.06 17.58
C ALA A 146 -15.48 0.32 16.13
N ALA A 147 -15.36 -0.66 15.23
CA ALA A 147 -15.14 -0.42 13.80
C ALA A 147 -16.32 0.31 13.15
N GLU A 148 -17.57 -0.05 13.47
CA GLU A 148 -18.77 0.64 12.99
C GLU A 148 -18.84 2.08 13.53
N ALA A 149 -18.49 2.30 14.80
CA ALA A 149 -18.40 3.63 15.38
C ALA A 149 -17.33 4.50 14.68
N ALA A 150 -16.15 3.93 14.40
CA ALA A 150 -15.11 4.62 13.63
C ALA A 150 -15.59 4.95 12.20
N LYS A 151 -16.28 4.03 11.53
CA LYS A 151 -16.84 4.24 10.20
C LYS A 151 -17.83 5.41 10.16
N ALA A 152 -18.68 5.55 11.18
CA ALA A 152 -19.65 6.63 11.26
C ALA A 152 -19.02 8.04 11.25
N THR A 153 -17.73 8.16 11.61
CA THR A 153 -17.01 9.44 11.57
C THR A 153 -16.67 9.92 10.17
N GLY A 154 -16.71 9.03 9.17
CA GLY A 154 -16.29 9.30 7.79
C GLY A 154 -14.77 9.38 7.59
N LYS A 155 -13.95 9.14 8.62
CA LYS A 155 -12.48 9.05 8.51
C LYS A 155 -12.06 7.70 7.91
N ALA A 156 -10.83 7.63 7.38
CA ALA A 156 -10.24 6.36 7.03
C ALA A 156 -10.02 5.49 8.28
N ILE A 157 -10.12 4.17 8.14
CA ILE A 157 -10.10 3.25 9.27
C ILE A 157 -8.91 2.30 9.12
N ILE A 158 -8.19 2.10 10.22
CA ILE A 158 -7.18 1.06 10.37
C ILE A 158 -7.71 0.08 11.42
N LEU A 159 -7.92 -1.18 11.05
CA LEU A 159 -8.40 -2.23 11.94
C LEU A 159 -7.19 -2.98 12.47
N VAL A 160 -6.92 -2.85 13.78
CA VAL A 160 -5.74 -3.43 14.42
C VAL A 160 -6.12 -4.62 15.29
N THR A 161 -5.82 -5.81 14.80
CA THR A 161 -6.04 -7.07 15.50
C THR A 161 -5.09 -8.15 14.99
N ASP A 162 -4.67 -9.04 15.89
CA ASP A 162 -3.92 -10.24 15.54
C ASP A 162 -4.86 -11.46 15.33
N ALA A 163 -6.18 -11.29 15.52
CA ALA A 163 -7.18 -12.35 15.39
C ALA A 163 -7.91 -12.28 14.02
N PRO A 164 -7.70 -13.25 13.10
CA PRO A 164 -8.31 -13.22 11.77
C PRO A 164 -9.84 -13.24 11.80
N GLU A 165 -10.42 -13.90 12.79
CA GLU A 165 -11.87 -14.01 12.98
C GLU A 165 -12.49 -12.65 13.31
N ALA A 166 -11.86 -11.89 14.21
CA ALA A 166 -12.26 -10.53 14.54
C ALA A 166 -12.07 -9.58 13.35
N ALA A 167 -10.98 -9.73 12.58
CA ALA A 167 -10.77 -8.98 11.36
C ALA A 167 -11.87 -9.25 10.33
N ALA A 168 -12.21 -10.51 10.08
CA ALA A 168 -13.27 -10.91 9.15
C ALA A 168 -14.64 -10.34 9.56
N ALA A 169 -14.99 -10.44 10.85
CA ALA A 169 -16.25 -9.94 11.39
C ALA A 169 -16.37 -8.41 11.22
N ALA A 170 -15.33 -7.66 11.58
CA ALA A 170 -15.31 -6.21 11.44
C ALA A 170 -15.35 -5.79 9.96
N VAL A 171 -14.50 -6.38 9.11
CA VAL A 171 -14.45 -6.08 7.67
C VAL A 171 -15.78 -6.33 6.99
N ALA A 172 -16.51 -7.38 7.35
CA ALA A 172 -17.84 -7.65 6.79
C ALA A 172 -18.82 -6.47 6.98
N LYS A 173 -18.65 -5.68 8.05
CA LYS A 173 -19.48 -4.49 8.37
C LYS A 173 -18.96 -3.20 7.78
N VAL A 174 -17.65 -3.08 7.57
CA VAL A 174 -17.00 -1.82 7.15
C VAL A 174 -16.27 -1.88 5.80
N LYS A 175 -16.43 -2.94 5.01
CA LYS A 175 -15.71 -3.14 3.72
C LYS A 175 -15.86 -2.00 2.72
N ASP A 176 -17.01 -1.33 2.71
CA ASP A 176 -17.29 -0.18 1.86
C ASP A 176 -16.42 1.05 2.21
N ALA A 177 -15.94 1.13 3.45
CA ALA A 177 -14.96 2.14 3.86
C ALA A 177 -13.51 1.77 3.47
N LYS A 178 -13.27 0.59 2.86
CA LYS A 178 -11.94 0.08 2.48
C LYS A 178 -10.89 0.24 3.59
N PRO A 179 -11.09 -0.37 4.77
CA PRO A 179 -10.17 -0.25 5.89
C PRO A 179 -8.78 -0.83 5.57
N LEU A 180 -7.74 -0.32 6.25
CA LEU A 180 -6.42 -0.95 6.30
C LEU A 180 -6.42 -2.03 7.40
N LEU A 181 -6.06 -3.27 7.07
CA LEU A 181 -5.98 -4.36 8.04
C LEU A 181 -4.58 -4.47 8.62
N CYS A 182 -4.47 -4.46 9.94
CA CYS A 182 -3.20 -4.52 10.66
C CYS A 182 -3.29 -5.59 11.77
N ALA A 183 -2.56 -6.68 11.76
CA ALA A 183 -1.57 -7.07 10.77
C ALA A 183 -1.60 -8.58 10.55
N ALA A 184 -1.10 -9.00 9.38
CA ALA A 184 -0.70 -10.36 9.14
C ALA A 184 0.68 -10.61 9.77
N THR A 185 0.77 -11.66 10.57
CA THR A 185 2.02 -12.23 11.09
C THR A 185 2.35 -13.52 10.31
N ALA A 186 3.49 -14.15 10.59
CA ALA A 186 3.87 -15.42 9.94
C ALA A 186 2.80 -16.52 10.12
N GLU A 187 2.17 -16.56 11.29
CA GLU A 187 1.15 -17.54 11.68
C GLU A 187 -0.21 -17.24 11.07
N THR A 188 -0.54 -15.96 10.90
CA THR A 188 -1.89 -15.51 10.49
C THR A 188 -1.98 -15.05 9.03
N ALA A 189 -0.86 -15.03 8.31
CA ALA A 189 -0.76 -14.52 6.94
C ALA A 189 -1.80 -15.09 5.98
N ASP A 190 -1.98 -16.41 5.93
CA ASP A 190 -2.90 -17.04 4.98
C ASP A 190 -4.36 -16.68 5.26
N ALA A 191 -4.73 -16.58 6.54
CA ALA A 191 -6.09 -16.21 6.95
C ALA A 191 -6.34 -14.71 6.71
N MET A 192 -5.42 -13.85 7.11
CA MET A 192 -5.53 -12.39 6.94
C MET A 192 -5.49 -11.99 5.46
N ALA A 193 -4.65 -12.63 4.64
CA ALA A 193 -4.60 -12.39 3.20
C ALA A 193 -5.92 -12.78 2.51
N LYS A 194 -6.56 -13.88 2.92
CA LYS A 194 -7.89 -14.25 2.42
C LYS A 194 -8.96 -13.21 2.78
N VAL A 195 -8.94 -12.70 4.02
CA VAL A 195 -9.88 -11.64 4.45
C VAL A 195 -9.67 -10.37 3.64
N ALA A 196 -8.42 -9.93 3.49
CA ALA A 196 -8.04 -8.73 2.76
C ALA A 196 -8.41 -8.80 1.27
N SER A 197 -8.00 -9.86 0.58
CA SER A 197 -8.26 -10.06 -0.86
C SER A 197 -9.75 -10.19 -1.17
N ALA A 198 -10.51 -10.96 -0.36
CA ALA A 198 -11.95 -11.10 -0.52
C ALA A 198 -12.71 -9.77 -0.34
N ALA A 199 -12.18 -8.86 0.49
CA ALA A 199 -12.77 -7.55 0.74
C ALA A 199 -12.16 -6.41 -0.10
N GLY A 200 -11.11 -6.68 -0.89
CA GLY A 200 -10.35 -5.65 -1.62
C GLY A 200 -9.73 -4.58 -0.70
N CYS A 201 -9.31 -4.99 0.50
CA CYS A 201 -8.74 -4.12 1.52
C CYS A 201 -7.21 -4.31 1.61
N PRO A 202 -6.42 -3.24 1.80
CA PRO A 202 -4.98 -3.38 1.98
C PRO A 202 -4.63 -4.03 3.33
N LEU A 203 -3.49 -4.71 3.37
CA LEU A 203 -3.02 -5.50 4.50
C LEU A 203 -1.60 -5.07 4.92
N VAL A 204 -1.39 -4.92 6.23
CA VAL A 204 -0.08 -4.69 6.83
C VAL A 204 0.56 -6.02 7.19
N ALA A 205 1.81 -6.22 6.77
CA ALA A 205 2.65 -7.31 7.24
C ALA A 205 3.44 -6.88 8.48
N ARG A 206 3.51 -7.72 9.51
CA ARG A 206 4.27 -7.49 10.74
C ARG A 206 5.18 -8.68 11.02
N ALA A 207 6.47 -8.41 11.18
CA ALA A 207 7.49 -9.40 11.51
C ALA A 207 8.51 -8.80 12.49
N ALA A 208 9.35 -9.65 13.09
CA ALA A 208 10.33 -9.25 14.09
C ALA A 208 11.52 -8.47 13.51
N ASP A 209 11.87 -8.72 12.25
CA ASP A 209 13.02 -8.14 11.58
C ASP A 209 12.78 -7.99 10.06
N PRO A 210 13.62 -7.22 9.34
CA PRO A 210 13.45 -6.98 7.91
C PRO A 210 13.56 -8.24 7.03
N GLY A 211 14.33 -9.25 7.43
CA GLY A 211 14.47 -10.51 6.69
C GLY A 211 13.18 -11.32 6.76
N ALA A 212 12.68 -11.53 7.98
CA ALA A 212 11.39 -12.18 8.21
C ALA A 212 10.22 -11.41 7.55
N LEU A 213 10.30 -10.08 7.50
CA LEU A 213 9.31 -9.25 6.80
C LEU A 213 9.33 -9.50 5.29
N ALA A 214 10.51 -9.60 4.67
CA ALA A 214 10.64 -9.87 3.23
C ALA A 214 9.98 -11.21 2.86
N ASP A 215 10.30 -12.27 3.60
CA ASP A 215 9.71 -13.61 3.40
C ASP A 215 8.18 -13.59 3.56
N LEU A 216 7.70 -12.90 4.60
CA LEU A 216 6.27 -12.73 4.87
C LEU A 216 5.55 -12.00 3.74
N THR A 217 6.14 -10.94 3.20
CA THR A 217 5.52 -10.17 2.10
C THR A 217 5.42 -10.97 0.81
N GLU A 218 6.41 -11.80 0.48
CA GLU A 218 6.33 -12.71 -0.68
C GLU A 218 5.26 -13.78 -0.48
N LYS A 219 5.11 -14.31 0.75
CA LYS A 219 4.01 -15.23 1.09
C LYS A 219 2.64 -14.58 0.88
N ILE A 220 2.44 -13.37 1.40
CA ILE A 220 1.17 -12.62 1.27
C ILE A 220 0.86 -12.30 -0.20
N LYS A 221 1.87 -11.89 -0.97
CA LYS A 221 1.76 -11.63 -2.41
C LYS A 221 1.37 -12.89 -3.20
N GLY A 222 1.93 -14.04 -2.84
CA GLY A 222 1.57 -15.34 -3.41
C GLY A 222 0.10 -15.73 -3.14
N ALA A 223 -0.50 -15.21 -2.06
CA ALA A 223 -1.91 -15.39 -1.73
C ALA A 223 -2.85 -14.40 -2.46
N GLY A 224 -2.32 -13.51 -3.30
CA GLY A 224 -3.09 -12.57 -4.12
C GLY A 224 -3.49 -11.27 -3.41
N CYS A 225 -2.72 -10.87 -2.38
CA CYS A 225 -2.86 -9.60 -1.68
C CYS A 225 -1.77 -8.60 -2.03
#